data_AF-A0A8T7C1U1-F1
#
_entry.id   AF-A0A8T7C1U1-F1
#
_cell.length_a   1.000
_cell.length_b   1.000
_cell.length_c   1.000
_cell.angle_alpha   90.00
_cell.angle_beta   90.00
_cell.angle_gamma   90.00
#
_symmetry.space_group_name_H-M   'P 1'
#
loop_
_entity.id
_entity.type
_entity.pdbx_description
1 polymer ?
#
loop_
_entity_poly.entity_id
_entity_poly.type
_entity_poly.pdbx_seq_one_letter_code
_entity_poly.pdbx_strand_id
1 'polypeptide(L)' 'MYSAIQTGQNVGMQTLDQNLKGLLASGVVSKDEATRKAAHPDQL' A
#
# COMPACT_ATOMS: atom_id res chain seq x y z
N MET A 1 -7.54 -11.46 7.72
CA MET A 1 -7.51 -10.92 9.09
C MET A 1 -7.27 -9.43 8.96
N TYR A 2 -8.35 -8.64 8.96
CA TYR A 2 -8.26 -7.19 8.76
C TYR A 2 -7.90 -6.53 10.11
N SER A 3 -6.61 -6.29 10.30
CA SER A 3 -6.05 -5.69 11.52
C SER A 3 -6.53 -4.24 11.70
N ALA A 4 -6.55 -3.76 12.94
CA ALA A 4 -7.04 -2.44 13.39
C ALA A 4 -6.51 -1.21 12.62
N ILE A 5 -5.44 -1.37 11.82
CA ILE A 5 -4.94 -0.35 10.88
C ILE A 5 -5.99 -0.01 9.82
N GLN A 6 -6.82 -0.98 9.41
CA GLN A 6 -7.79 -0.77 8.33
C GLN A 6 -9.01 0.06 8.76
N THR A 7 -9.37 0.04 10.04
CA THR A 7 -10.41 0.92 10.62
C THR A 7 -9.85 2.27 11.08
N GLY A 8 -8.52 2.40 11.14
CA GLY A 8 -7.79 3.60 11.53
C GLY A 8 -7.54 4.63 10.42
N GLN A 9 -8.07 4.42 9.21
CA GLN A 9 -7.94 5.35 8.08
C GLN A 9 -8.31 6.80 8.45
N ASN A 10 -9.28 6.97 9.36
CA ASN A 10 -9.73 8.27 9.84
C ASN A 10 -8.68 9.01 10.70
N VAL A 11 -7.68 8.29 11.20
CA VAL A 11 -6.55 8.82 11.99
C VAL A 11 -5.27 8.89 11.16
N GLY A 12 -5.37 8.74 9.84
CA GLY A 12 -4.21 8.74 8.92
C GLY A 12 -3.42 7.44 8.92
N MET A 13 -3.95 6.36 9.51
CA MET A 13 -3.31 5.04 9.37
C MET A 13 -3.50 4.52 7.95
N GLN A 14 -2.37 4.18 7.34
CA GLN A 14 -2.25 3.71 5.98
C GLN A 14 -1.47 2.39 6.02
N THR A 15 -1.95 1.36 5.33
CA THR A 15 -1.17 0.15 5.14
C THR A 15 -0.04 0.40 4.13
N LEU A 16 1.03 -0.40 4.22
CA LEU A 16 2.13 -0.33 3.28
C LEU A 16 1.65 -0.45 1.83
N ASP A 17 0.70 -1.36 1.56
CA ASP A 17 0.14 -1.57 0.22
C ASP A 17 -0.66 -0.36 -0.29
N GLN A 18 -1.40 0.34 0.59
CA GLN A 18 -2.08 1.59 0.22
C GLN A 18 -1.09 2.70 -0.15
N ASN A 19 0.00 2.82 0.60
CA ASN A 19 1.06 3.79 0.29
C ASN A 19 1.71 3.46 -1.06
N LEU A 20 2.08 2.19 -1.25
CA LEU A 20 2.72 1.72 -2.47
C LEU A 20 1.81 1.92 -3.69
N LYS A 21 0.50 1.72 -3.56
CA LYS A 21 -0.47 2.07 -4.61
C LYS A 21 -0.46 3.55 -4.96
N GLY A 22 -0.44 4.43 -3.96
CA GLY A 22 -0.37 5.87 -4.18
C GLY A 22 0.93 6.29 -4.88
N LEU A 23 2.05 5.70 -4.49
CA LEU A 23 3.36 5.93 -5.12
C LEU A 23 3.41 5.40 -6.56
N LEU A 24 2.81 4.24 -6.83
CA LEU A 24 2.69 3.66 -8.17
C LEU A 24 1.83 4.57 -9.06
N ALA A 25 0.67 5.01 -8.56
CA ALA A 25 -0.23 5.90 -9.28
C ALA A 25 0.42 7.27 -9.57
N SER A 26 1.29 7.74 -8.67
CA SER A 26 2.07 8.96 -8.85
C SER A 26 3.30 8.77 -9.75
N GLY A 27 3.60 7.53 -10.19
CA GLY A 27 4.77 7.22 -11.01
C GLY A 27 6.11 7.37 -10.29
N VAL A 28 6.10 7.46 -8.95
CA VAL A 28 7.31 7.60 -8.12
C VAL A 28 8.06 6.27 -8.03
N VAL A 29 7.33 5.15 -8.11
CA VAL A 29 7.89 3.80 -8.09
C VAL A 29 7.37 2.99 -9.28
N SER A 30 8.21 2.11 -9.80
CA SER A 30 7.83 1.19 -10.87
C SER A 30 7.00 0.04 -10.32
N LYS A 31 6.11 -0.53 -11.16
CA LYS A 31 5.28 -1.69 -10.77
C LYS A 31 6.12 -2.84 -10.23
N ASP A 32 7.23 -3.17 -10.88
CA ASP A 32 8.14 -4.23 -10.42
C ASP A 32 8.68 -3.96 -9.00
N GLU A 33 9.13 -2.73 -8.73
CA GLU A 33 9.64 -2.34 -7.41
C GLU A 33 8.55 -2.32 -6.33
N ALA A 34 7.36 -1.81 -6.65
CA ALA A 34 6.22 -1.80 -5.73
C ALA A 34 5.82 -3.23 -5.37
N THR A 35 5.76 -4.13 -6.37
CA THR A 35 5.41 -5.54 -6.21
C THR A 35 6.45 -6.29 -5.36
N ARG A 36 7.74 -5.96 -5.50
CA ARG A 36 8.83 -6.53 -4.69
C ARG A 36 8.83 -6.08 -3.23
N LYS A 37 8.34 -4.86 -2.95
CA LYS A 37 8.31 -4.27 -1.60
C LYS A 37 6.97 -4.47 -0.87
N ALA A 38 5.90 -4.76 -1.59
CA ALA A 38 4.61 -5.01 -0.98
C ALA A 38 4.57 -6.34 -0.23
N ALA A 39 3.84 -6.33 0.88
CA ALA A 39 3.53 -7.56 1.60
C ALA A 39 2.52 -8.42 0.81
N HIS A 40 1.65 -7.77 0.04
CA HIS A 40 0.64 -8.43 -0.80
C HIS A 40 0.68 -7.90 -2.24
N PRO A 41 1.58 -8.43 -3.09
CA PRO A 41 1.73 -7.99 -4.48
C PRO A 41 0.47 -8.12 -5.34
N ASP A 42 -0.37 -9.13 -5.09
CA ASP A 42 -1.69 -9.28 -5.75
C ASP A 42 -2.67 -8.14 -5.45
N GLN A 43 -2.43 -7.42 -4.36
CA GLN A 43 -3.32 -6.40 -3.86
C GLN A 43 -2.88 -4.99 -4.26
N LEU A 44 -1.84 -4.83 -5.10
CA LEU A 44 -1.22 -3.58 -5.58
C LEU A 44 -1.75 -3.16 -6.96
#